data_AF-A0A7S1KMP8-F1
#
_entry.id   AF-A0A7S1KMP8-F1
#
_cell.length_a   1.000
_cell.length_b   1.000
_cell.length_c   1.000
_cell.angle_alpha   90.00
_cell.angle_beta   90.00
_cell.angle_gamma   90.00
#
_symmetry.space_group_name_H-M   'P 1'
#
loop_
_entity.id
_entity.type
_entity.pdbx_description
1 polymer ?
#
loop_
_entity_poly.entity_id
_entity_poly.type
_entity_poly.pdbx_seq_one_letter_code
_entity_poly.pdbx_strand_id
1 'polypeptide(L)'
;TYIPTKDPPADAVQQMNKITTGITGAVSWRQEGIMHRKNEVFIDIIENVNMLMSNKGQILSSGVSGKIEMNCFLSGMPECKFGLNDKLMMSGRRAAASSTNNSLQKRAQKAIDIDDINFHQCVRLSKFDSDRTISFIPPDGKFEVMSYRISHLIVPPFRVISPIVREVGKSAIEVKVAIKSVFDRRLFGKKVVIKIPLPSNAAKCKIRVSIGRAKYKPEKGGIIWSIKRFPGSERHNLNAEVQLTQLTDSRKKWDRPPIALAFEVPMYTASGLHVRFLRVVEKKMDYRATKWVRYVSRAGFPEESKNKTEGGFEIRI
;
A
#
# COMPACT_ATOMS: atom_id res chain seq x y z
N THR A 1 -1.33 -69.09 20.17
CA THR A 1 -2.32 -68.13 20.72
C THR A 1 -2.57 -67.05 19.68
N TYR A 2 -3.70 -67.11 18.99
CA TYR A 2 -4.09 -66.13 17.97
C TYR A 2 -4.71 -64.93 18.67
N ILE A 3 -4.09 -63.75 18.58
CA ILE A 3 -4.66 -62.51 19.11
C ILE A 3 -5.45 -61.88 17.96
N PRO A 4 -6.80 -61.78 18.04
CA PRO A 4 -7.57 -61.13 16.99
C PRO A 4 -7.30 -59.63 17.07
N THR A 5 -6.73 -59.06 16.00
CA THR A 5 -6.67 -57.62 15.79
C THR A 5 -8.11 -57.11 15.62
N LYS A 6 -8.63 -56.40 16.60
CA LYS A 6 -9.91 -55.69 16.47
C LYS A 6 -9.78 -54.68 15.34
N ASP A 7 -10.68 -54.76 14.36
CA ASP A 7 -10.83 -53.72 13.36
C ASP A 7 -11.07 -52.37 14.04
N PRO A 8 -10.49 -51.27 13.52
CA PRO A 8 -10.69 -49.95 14.10
C PRO A 8 -12.18 -49.57 14.09
N PRO A 9 -12.67 -48.88 15.13
CA PRO A 9 -14.08 -48.49 15.20
C PRO A 9 -14.48 -47.65 13.98
N ALA A 10 -15.71 -47.83 13.49
CA ALA A 10 -16.21 -47.18 12.27
C ALA A 10 -16.03 -45.65 12.26
N ASP A 11 -16.10 -45.02 13.44
CA ASP A 11 -15.86 -43.58 13.61
C ASP A 11 -14.42 -43.16 13.32
N ALA A 12 -13.44 -44.01 13.65
CA ALA A 12 -12.03 -43.78 13.36
C ALA A 12 -11.75 -43.91 11.85
N VAL A 13 -12.41 -44.87 11.18
CA VAL A 13 -12.33 -45.03 9.71
C VAL A 13 -12.99 -43.85 8.99
N GLN A 14 -14.13 -43.35 9.48
CA GLN A 14 -14.75 -42.14 8.93
C GLN A 14 -13.93 -40.87 9.17
N GLN A 15 -13.28 -40.73 10.34
CA GLN A 15 -12.34 -39.64 10.60
C GLN A 15 -11.10 -39.73 9.71
N MET A 16 -10.50 -40.91 9.58
CA MET A 16 -9.39 -41.13 8.64
C MET A 16 -9.80 -40.83 7.21
N ASN A 17 -10.99 -41.25 6.76
CA ASN A 17 -11.48 -40.95 5.42
C ASN A 17 -11.74 -39.44 5.23
N LYS A 18 -12.27 -38.72 6.23
CA LYS A 18 -12.39 -37.25 6.17
C LYS A 18 -11.04 -36.55 6.10
N ILE A 19 -10.05 -37.03 6.86
CA ILE A 19 -8.68 -36.49 6.84
C ILE A 19 -8.01 -36.79 5.49
N THR A 20 -8.07 -38.02 5.00
CA THR A 20 -7.51 -38.45 3.71
C THR A 20 -8.19 -37.76 2.53
N THR A 21 -9.51 -37.55 2.57
CA THR A 21 -10.23 -36.79 1.51
C THR A 21 -9.90 -35.31 1.56
N GLY A 22 -9.68 -34.73 2.75
CA GLY A 22 -9.18 -33.36 2.91
C GLY A 22 -7.73 -33.16 2.41
N ILE A 23 -6.93 -34.23 2.36
CA ILE A 23 -5.54 -34.23 1.87
C ILE A 23 -5.45 -34.54 0.36
N THR A 24 -6.40 -35.31 -0.19
CA THR A 24 -6.43 -35.70 -1.62
C THR A 24 -7.40 -34.89 -2.49
N GLY A 25 -8.21 -34.02 -1.88
CA GLY A 25 -9.11 -33.13 -2.61
C GLY A 25 -8.36 -32.05 -3.41
N ALA A 26 -8.91 -31.63 -4.55
CA ALA A 26 -8.34 -30.58 -5.41
C ALA A 26 -8.23 -29.19 -4.74
N VAL A 27 -8.74 -29.02 -3.51
CA VAL A 27 -8.74 -27.77 -2.73
C VAL A 27 -8.21 -28.06 -1.33
N SER A 28 -6.92 -27.79 -1.09
CA SER A 28 -6.24 -28.09 0.18
C SER A 28 -6.34 -26.97 1.24
N TRP A 29 -6.78 -25.77 0.84
CA TRP A 29 -6.75 -24.56 1.68
C TRP A 29 -8.11 -24.18 2.29
N ARG A 30 -9.17 -24.97 2.07
CA ARG A 30 -10.51 -24.71 2.61
C ARG A 30 -11.24 -26.01 2.92
N GLN A 31 -11.71 -26.15 4.15
CA GLN A 31 -12.48 -27.31 4.60
C GLN A 31 -13.96 -27.20 4.22
N GLU A 32 -14.59 -28.35 3.96
CA GLU A 32 -16.05 -28.41 3.76
C GLU A 32 -16.81 -28.24 5.09
N GLY A 33 -18.06 -27.79 5.01
CA GLY A 33 -18.95 -27.69 6.17
C GLY A 33 -18.78 -26.42 7.02
N ILE A 34 -17.92 -25.48 6.62
CA ILE A 34 -17.78 -24.18 7.28
C ILE A 34 -19.12 -23.44 7.25
N MET A 35 -19.55 -22.94 8.39
CA MET A 35 -20.80 -22.19 8.56
C MET A 35 -20.55 -20.93 9.37
N HIS A 36 -20.97 -19.79 8.84
CA HIS A 36 -20.95 -18.51 9.52
C HIS A 36 -22.38 -18.01 9.72
N ARG A 37 -22.63 -17.34 10.87
CA ARG A 37 -23.92 -16.69 11.14
C ARG A 37 -24.21 -15.56 10.15
N LYS A 38 -23.17 -14.85 9.71
CA LYS A 38 -23.22 -13.80 8.71
C LYS A 38 -22.15 -14.07 7.66
N ASN A 39 -22.53 -13.93 6.39
CA ASN A 39 -21.61 -14.11 5.28
C ASN A 39 -21.03 -12.75 4.88
N GLU A 40 -19.76 -12.52 5.20
CA GLU A 40 -19.10 -11.22 5.04
C GLU A 40 -17.68 -11.38 4.49
N VAL A 41 -17.26 -10.44 3.64
CA VAL A 41 -15.89 -10.36 3.14
C VAL A 41 -15.36 -8.95 3.33
N PHE A 42 -14.19 -8.83 3.94
CA PHE A 42 -13.46 -7.57 4.08
C PHE A 42 -12.24 -7.60 3.17
N ILE A 43 -12.03 -6.54 2.39
CA ILE A 43 -10.95 -6.43 1.43
C ILE A 43 -10.10 -5.21 1.77
N ASP A 44 -8.82 -5.46 2.02
CA ASP A 44 -7.84 -4.45 2.37
C ASP A 44 -6.82 -4.33 1.24
N ILE A 45 -6.82 -3.20 0.54
CA ILE A 45 -5.81 -2.87 -0.45
C ILE A 45 -4.79 -1.99 0.24
N ILE A 46 -3.57 -2.51 0.41
CA ILE A 46 -2.50 -1.84 1.13
C ILE A 46 -1.35 -1.59 0.16
N GLU A 47 -1.02 -0.32 -0.07
CA GLU A 47 0.05 0.13 -0.94
C GLU A 47 1.19 0.75 -0.14
N ASN A 48 2.40 0.27 -0.39
CA ASN A 48 3.64 0.89 0.06
C ASN A 48 4.23 1.72 -1.08
N VAL A 49 4.32 3.03 -0.88
CA VAL A 49 4.80 3.98 -1.88
C VAL A 49 6.30 4.19 -1.72
N ASN A 50 7.05 3.89 -2.77
CA ASN A 50 8.45 4.24 -2.96
C ASN A 50 8.55 5.39 -3.94
N MET A 51 9.15 6.50 -3.55
CA MET A 51 9.30 7.65 -4.43
C MET A 51 10.53 8.47 -4.07
N LEU A 52 11.30 8.83 -5.10
CA LEU A 52 12.38 9.79 -5.03
C LEU A 52 12.05 10.98 -5.94
N MET A 53 12.01 12.18 -5.39
CA MET A 53 11.78 13.41 -6.15
C MET A 53 13.01 14.32 -6.13
N SER A 54 13.19 15.10 -7.19
CA SER A 54 14.16 16.19 -7.23
C SER A 54 13.67 17.41 -6.43
N ASN A 55 14.57 18.36 -6.16
CA ASN A 55 14.23 19.64 -5.52
C ASN A 55 13.31 20.54 -6.37
N LYS A 56 13.22 20.29 -7.68
CA LYS A 56 12.28 20.93 -8.61
C LYS A 56 10.92 20.23 -8.68
N GLY A 57 10.73 19.15 -7.93
CA GLY A 57 9.47 18.40 -7.88
C GLY A 57 9.29 17.40 -9.03
N GLN A 58 10.30 17.16 -9.86
CA GLN A 58 10.30 16.06 -10.84
C GLN A 58 10.49 14.73 -10.12
N ILE A 59 9.71 13.71 -10.51
CA ILE A 59 9.84 12.34 -10.01
C ILE A 59 11.06 11.70 -10.68
N LEU A 60 12.05 11.29 -9.88
CA LEU A 60 13.27 10.63 -10.35
C LEU A 60 13.12 9.10 -10.34
N SER A 61 12.42 8.57 -9.35
CA SER A 61 12.06 7.16 -9.24
C SER A 61 10.72 7.03 -8.53
N SER A 62 9.88 6.10 -8.97
CA SER A 62 8.60 5.80 -8.35
C SER A 62 8.26 4.32 -8.48
N GLY A 63 7.73 3.76 -7.42
CA GLY A 63 7.22 2.39 -7.40
C GLY A 63 6.18 2.23 -6.29
N VAL A 64 5.17 1.43 -6.55
CA VAL A 64 4.18 1.01 -5.55
C VAL A 64 4.26 -0.49 -5.44
N SER A 65 4.50 -0.97 -4.22
CA SER A 65 4.36 -2.38 -3.86
C SER A 65 3.05 -2.53 -3.10
N GLY A 66 2.08 -3.21 -3.70
CA GLY A 66 0.76 -3.37 -3.11
C GLY A 66 0.44 -4.81 -2.78
N LYS A 67 -0.47 -5.00 -1.84
CA LYS A 67 -1.09 -6.29 -1.54
C LYS A 67 -2.57 -6.15 -1.29
N ILE A 68 -3.30 -7.23 -1.58
CA ILE A 68 -4.74 -7.34 -1.35
C ILE A 68 -4.94 -8.45 -0.32
N GLU A 69 -5.23 -8.05 0.91
CA GLU A 69 -5.61 -8.95 1.98
C GLU A 69 -7.14 -9.09 2.01
N MET A 70 -7.62 -10.32 2.15
CA MET A 70 -9.05 -10.59 2.37
C MET A 70 -9.24 -11.22 3.74
N ASN A 71 -10.34 -10.88 4.40
CA ASN A 71 -10.84 -11.59 5.56
C ASN A 71 -12.24 -12.13 5.23
N CYS A 72 -12.34 -13.44 5.05
CA CYS A 72 -13.53 -14.11 4.54
C CYS A 72 -14.25 -14.87 5.65
N PHE A 73 -15.49 -14.49 5.93
CA PHE A 73 -16.44 -15.22 6.77
C PHE A 73 -17.55 -15.72 5.85
N LEU A 74 -17.32 -16.84 5.17
CA LEU A 74 -18.24 -17.35 4.16
C LEU A 74 -18.59 -18.80 4.46
N SER A 75 -19.87 -19.16 4.41
CA SER A 75 -20.32 -20.54 4.57
C SER A 75 -20.06 -21.35 3.30
N GLY A 76 -19.84 -22.66 3.45
CA GLY A 76 -19.69 -23.61 2.34
C GLY A 76 -18.34 -23.52 1.62
N MET A 77 -18.37 -23.77 0.31
CA MET A 77 -17.24 -23.75 -0.63
C MET A 77 -17.51 -22.73 -1.75
N PRO A 78 -17.58 -21.42 -1.43
CA PRO A 78 -17.97 -20.40 -2.38
C PRO A 78 -16.91 -20.17 -3.46
N GLU A 79 -17.35 -20.00 -4.71
CA GLU A 79 -16.50 -19.51 -5.79
C GLU A 79 -16.55 -17.97 -5.82
N CYS A 80 -15.38 -17.36 -5.62
CA CYS A 80 -15.18 -15.92 -5.70
C CYS A 80 -14.62 -15.51 -7.06
N LYS A 81 -15.13 -14.42 -7.62
CA LYS A 81 -14.57 -13.74 -8.79
C LYS A 81 -14.30 -12.27 -8.45
N PHE A 82 -13.06 -11.86 -8.58
CA PHE A 82 -12.58 -10.55 -8.19
C PHE A 82 -12.02 -9.80 -9.40
N GLY A 83 -12.49 -8.57 -9.59
CA GLY A 83 -12.17 -7.75 -10.75
C GLY A 83 -11.52 -6.43 -10.37
N LEU A 84 -10.40 -6.11 -11.04
CA LEU A 84 -9.63 -4.88 -10.88
C LEU A 84 -9.72 -4.00 -12.15
N ASN A 85 -9.30 -2.74 -12.06
CA ASN A 85 -9.17 -1.83 -13.22
C ASN A 85 -7.87 -2.02 -14.02
N ASP A 86 -7.46 -3.27 -14.24
CA ASP A 86 -6.28 -3.63 -15.02
C ASP A 86 -6.44 -3.25 -16.51
N LYS A 87 -5.43 -2.56 -17.06
CA LYS A 87 -5.33 -2.13 -18.45
C LYS A 87 -5.42 -3.27 -19.45
N LEU A 88 -4.82 -4.42 -19.16
CA LEU A 88 -4.90 -5.59 -20.05
C LEU A 88 -6.34 -6.12 -20.11
N MET A 89 -7.02 -6.19 -18.97
CA MET A 89 -8.44 -6.59 -18.90
C MET A 89 -9.35 -5.60 -19.63
N MET A 90 -9.04 -4.30 -19.55
CA MET A 90 -9.79 -3.26 -20.26
C MET A 90 -9.50 -3.25 -21.77
N SER A 91 -8.29 -3.65 -22.21
CA SER A 91 -7.91 -3.72 -23.61
C SER A 91 -8.50 -4.94 -24.32
N GLY A 92 -8.59 -6.11 -23.65
CA GLY A 92 -9.27 -7.29 -24.21
C GLY A 92 -10.76 -7.04 -24.54
N ARG A 93 -11.43 -6.18 -23.75
CA ARG A 93 -12.80 -5.72 -24.04
C ARG A 93 -12.88 -4.66 -25.15
N ARG A 94 -11.77 -4.04 -25.56
CA ARG A 94 -11.70 -3.11 -26.71
C ARG A 94 -11.79 -3.85 -28.04
N ALA A 95 -11.18 -5.04 -28.14
CA ALA A 95 -11.26 -5.86 -29.35
C ALA A 95 -12.71 -6.30 -29.67
N ALA A 96 -13.55 -6.45 -28.63
CA ALA A 96 -14.94 -6.83 -28.77
C ALA A 96 -15.94 -5.65 -28.87
N ALA A 97 -15.49 -4.40 -28.67
CA ALA A 97 -16.36 -3.23 -28.67
C ALA A 97 -15.88 -2.18 -29.69
N SER A 98 -16.57 -2.17 -30.83
CA SER A 98 -16.43 -1.21 -31.93
C SER A 98 -16.25 0.25 -31.47
N SER A 99 -15.29 0.92 -32.09
CA SER A 99 -14.63 2.17 -31.73
C SER A 99 -15.46 3.43 -32.02
N THR A 100 -16.52 3.71 -31.27
CA THR A 100 -17.35 4.91 -31.57
C THR A 100 -17.69 5.82 -30.39
N ASN A 101 -17.16 5.59 -29.18
CA ASN A 101 -17.58 6.37 -27.99
C ASN A 101 -16.42 7.07 -27.24
N ASN A 102 -16.39 8.41 -27.31
CA ASN A 102 -15.46 9.30 -26.57
C ASN A 102 -15.46 9.12 -25.04
N SER A 103 -16.54 8.56 -24.46
CA SER A 103 -16.64 8.26 -23.03
C SER A 103 -15.77 7.07 -22.59
N LEU A 104 -15.46 6.15 -23.51
CA LEU A 104 -14.59 4.99 -23.25
C LEU A 104 -13.10 5.38 -23.26
N GLN A 105 -12.70 6.42 -24.00
CA GLN A 105 -11.35 6.97 -23.98
C GLN A 105 -10.99 7.59 -22.61
N LYS A 106 -11.94 8.26 -21.94
CA LYS A 106 -11.74 8.74 -20.55
C LYS A 106 -11.63 7.62 -19.52
N ARG A 107 -12.29 6.47 -19.72
CA ARG A 107 -12.15 5.29 -18.86
C ARG A 107 -10.85 4.52 -19.11
N ALA A 108 -10.36 4.52 -20.35
CA ALA A 108 -9.07 3.95 -20.74
C ALA A 108 -7.87 4.63 -20.06
N GLN A 109 -7.95 5.93 -19.77
CA GLN A 109 -6.91 6.66 -19.03
C GLN A 109 -6.82 6.31 -17.53
N LYS A 110 -7.81 5.59 -16.97
CA LYS A 110 -7.83 5.16 -15.56
C LYS A 110 -7.46 3.69 -15.34
N ALA A 111 -7.03 3.01 -16.39
CA ALA A 111 -6.61 1.62 -16.25
C ALA A 111 -5.15 1.56 -15.78
N ILE A 112 -4.89 0.72 -14.78
CA ILE A 112 -3.55 0.57 -14.21
C ILE A 112 -2.73 -0.42 -15.03
N ASP A 113 -1.44 -0.12 -15.19
CA ASP A 113 -0.46 -1.04 -15.77
C ASP A 113 0.25 -1.72 -14.60
N ILE A 114 0.10 -3.04 -14.48
CA ILE A 114 0.69 -3.81 -13.39
C ILE A 114 1.92 -4.51 -13.91
N ASP A 115 3.07 -4.25 -13.29
CA ASP A 115 4.36 -4.79 -13.72
C ASP A 115 4.44 -6.29 -13.43
N ASP A 116 4.21 -6.67 -12.17
CA ASP A 116 4.27 -8.05 -11.69
C ASP A 116 3.10 -8.35 -10.74
N ILE A 117 2.63 -9.59 -10.75
CA ILE A 117 1.58 -10.08 -9.87
C ILE A 117 1.98 -11.44 -9.30
N ASN A 118 1.85 -11.59 -7.99
CA ASN A 118 1.90 -12.88 -7.30
C ASN A 118 0.52 -13.20 -6.75
N PHE A 119 0.07 -14.43 -6.94
CA PHE A 119 -1.20 -14.91 -6.44
C PHE A 119 -1.03 -15.95 -5.34
N HIS A 120 -2.00 -16.01 -4.44
CA HIS A 120 -2.16 -17.15 -3.56
C HIS A 120 -2.53 -18.42 -4.36
N GLN A 121 -2.14 -19.59 -3.86
CA GLN A 121 -2.42 -20.90 -4.49
C GLN A 121 -3.91 -21.15 -4.78
N CYS A 122 -4.81 -20.41 -4.11
CA CYS A 122 -6.25 -20.56 -4.33
C CYS A 122 -6.74 -19.98 -5.67
N VAL A 123 -5.92 -19.19 -6.35
CA VAL A 123 -6.27 -18.52 -7.60
C VAL A 123 -6.04 -19.45 -8.80
N ARG A 124 -7.04 -19.53 -9.66
CA ARG A 124 -6.97 -20.31 -10.90
C ARG A 124 -6.27 -19.50 -11.99
N LEU A 125 -4.96 -19.70 -12.13
CA LEU A 125 -4.11 -18.97 -13.10
C LEU A 125 -4.63 -19.08 -14.54
N SER A 126 -5.09 -20.26 -14.96
CA SER A 126 -5.64 -20.47 -16.31
C SER A 126 -6.82 -19.57 -16.66
N LYS A 127 -7.69 -19.27 -15.68
CA LYS A 127 -8.80 -18.31 -15.89
C LYS A 127 -8.25 -16.89 -16.01
N PHE A 128 -7.31 -16.52 -15.14
CA PHE A 128 -6.67 -15.20 -15.18
C PHE A 128 -5.96 -14.94 -16.51
N ASP A 129 -5.25 -15.91 -17.07
CA ASP A 129 -4.58 -15.75 -18.37
C ASP A 129 -5.58 -15.53 -19.53
N SER A 130 -6.75 -16.15 -19.46
CA SER A 130 -7.79 -16.06 -20.50
C SER A 130 -8.61 -14.77 -20.46
N ASP A 131 -9.15 -14.39 -19.30
CA ASP A 131 -10.13 -13.31 -19.17
C ASP A 131 -9.71 -12.22 -18.17
N ARG A 132 -8.50 -12.34 -17.59
CA ARG A 132 -7.93 -11.44 -16.57
C ARG A 132 -8.84 -11.28 -15.35
N THR A 133 -9.67 -12.27 -15.06
CA THR A 133 -10.51 -12.36 -13.86
C THR A 133 -9.86 -13.25 -12.81
N ILE A 134 -9.77 -12.75 -11.59
CA ILE A 134 -9.19 -13.51 -10.47
C ILE A 134 -10.30 -14.41 -9.90
N SER A 135 -10.24 -15.71 -10.20
CA SER A 135 -11.22 -16.71 -9.78
C SER A 135 -10.61 -17.65 -8.76
N PHE A 136 -11.24 -17.82 -7.60
CA PHE A 136 -10.69 -18.61 -6.48
C PHE A 136 -11.78 -19.10 -5.53
N ILE A 137 -11.46 -20.11 -4.73
CA ILE A 137 -12.21 -20.48 -3.53
C ILE A 137 -11.39 -19.95 -2.33
N PRO A 138 -11.86 -18.98 -1.55
CA PRO A 138 -11.06 -18.35 -0.50
C PRO A 138 -10.81 -19.29 0.69
N PRO A 139 -9.60 -19.34 1.26
CA PRO A 139 -9.40 -19.77 2.64
C PRO A 139 -10.37 -19.05 3.60
N ASP A 140 -10.71 -19.70 4.69
CA ASP A 140 -11.52 -19.06 5.74
C ASP A 140 -10.66 -18.13 6.61
N GLY A 141 -11.22 -16.99 7.01
CA GLY A 141 -10.51 -15.97 7.75
C GLY A 141 -9.56 -15.13 6.89
N LYS A 142 -8.46 -14.67 7.49
CA LYS A 142 -7.54 -13.69 6.90
C LYS A 142 -6.45 -14.33 6.05
N PHE A 143 -6.31 -13.91 4.80
CA PHE A 143 -5.23 -14.32 3.90
C PHE A 143 -4.89 -13.24 2.86
N GLU A 144 -3.70 -13.30 2.28
CA GLU A 144 -3.31 -12.46 1.14
C GLU A 144 -3.76 -13.14 -0.16
N VAL A 145 -4.61 -12.50 -0.95
CA VAL A 145 -5.06 -13.03 -2.26
C VAL A 145 -3.99 -12.82 -3.32
N MET A 146 -3.41 -11.62 -3.33
CA MET A 146 -2.39 -11.24 -4.29
C MET A 146 -1.50 -10.12 -3.77
N SER A 147 -0.28 -10.07 -4.28
CA SER A 147 0.60 -8.92 -4.25
C SER A 147 0.95 -8.46 -5.66
N TYR A 148 1.22 -7.17 -5.82
CA TYR A 148 1.47 -6.55 -7.11
C TYR A 148 2.50 -5.43 -7.01
N ARG A 149 3.12 -5.13 -8.15
CA ARG A 149 4.05 -4.01 -8.32
C ARG A 149 3.62 -3.13 -9.48
N ILE A 150 3.65 -1.82 -9.29
CA ILE A 150 3.35 -0.81 -10.31
C ILE A 150 4.45 0.25 -10.27
N SER A 151 5.01 0.62 -11.42
CA SER A 151 6.06 1.65 -11.52
C SER A 151 5.67 2.86 -12.36
N HIS A 152 4.60 2.76 -13.15
CA HIS A 152 4.16 3.81 -14.07
C HIS A 152 2.95 4.60 -13.56
N LEU A 153 2.87 5.87 -13.93
CA LEU A 153 1.72 6.77 -13.68
C LEU A 153 1.32 6.95 -12.20
N ILE A 154 2.26 6.74 -11.28
CA ILE A 154 2.03 6.91 -9.84
C ILE A 154 1.83 8.39 -9.52
N VAL A 155 0.73 8.72 -8.84
CA VAL A 155 0.47 10.08 -8.38
C VAL A 155 1.10 10.28 -7.01
N PRO A 156 2.01 11.24 -6.82
CA PRO A 156 2.62 11.52 -5.52
C PRO A 156 1.55 11.99 -4.51
N PRO A 157 1.39 11.32 -3.34
CA PRO A 157 0.40 11.74 -2.34
C PRO A 157 0.73 13.11 -1.72
N PHE A 158 2.02 13.42 -1.63
CA PHE A 158 2.56 14.69 -1.16
C PHE A 158 3.56 15.27 -2.16
N ARG A 159 3.64 16.59 -2.24
CA ARG A 159 4.68 17.31 -2.97
C ARG A 159 5.37 18.28 -2.03
N VAL A 160 6.71 18.29 -2.04
CA VAL A 160 7.44 19.43 -1.46
C VAL A 160 7.41 20.56 -2.47
N ILE A 161 7.00 21.72 -2.01
CA ILE A 161 7.06 22.97 -2.76
C ILE A 161 8.33 23.68 -2.31
N SER A 162 9.32 23.70 -3.21
CA SER A 162 10.52 24.54 -3.14
C SER A 162 11.20 24.50 -1.77
N PRO A 163 11.92 23.42 -1.44
CA PRO A 163 12.68 23.37 -0.20
C PRO A 163 13.83 24.39 -0.33
N ILE A 164 13.83 25.39 0.54
CA ILE A 164 14.90 26.38 0.61
C ILE A 164 15.76 26.01 1.80
N VAL A 165 17.02 25.67 1.53
CA VAL A 165 18.07 25.51 2.53
C VAL A 165 19.20 26.43 2.14
N ARG A 166 19.30 27.58 2.82
CA ARG A 166 20.26 28.63 2.53
C ARG A 166 21.16 28.86 3.73
N GLU A 167 22.46 28.89 3.48
CA GLU A 167 23.42 29.36 4.47
C GLU A 167 23.31 30.88 4.57
N VAL A 168 23.21 31.38 5.80
CA VAL A 168 23.17 32.79 6.15
C VAL A 168 24.48 33.09 6.87
N GLY A 169 25.47 33.60 6.11
CA GLY A 169 26.83 33.78 6.61
C GLY A 169 27.51 32.44 6.91
N LYS A 170 28.31 32.40 7.97
CA LYS A 170 29.06 31.18 8.40
C LYS A 170 28.44 30.48 9.62
N SER A 171 27.42 31.06 10.24
CA SER A 171 26.92 30.66 11.56
C SER A 171 25.44 30.29 11.58
N ALA A 172 24.73 30.40 10.45
CA ALA A 172 23.31 30.08 10.42
C ALA A 172 22.87 29.45 9.10
N ILE A 173 21.80 28.67 9.15
CA ILE A 173 21.07 28.12 8.01
C ILE A 173 19.60 28.50 8.15
N GLU A 174 19.05 29.08 7.10
CA GLU A 174 17.62 29.27 6.93
C GLU A 174 17.03 28.05 6.19
N VAL A 175 16.04 27.42 6.82
CA VAL A 175 15.30 26.28 6.28
C VAL A 175 13.84 26.66 6.10
N LYS A 176 13.34 26.63 4.87
CA LYS A 176 11.91 26.79 4.55
C LYS A 176 11.45 25.60 3.74
N VAL A 177 10.48 24.86 4.27
CA VAL A 177 9.92 23.67 3.62
C VAL A 177 8.41 23.81 3.58
N ALA A 178 7.83 23.68 2.39
CA ALA A 178 6.39 23.64 2.22
C ALA A 178 5.97 22.26 1.70
N ILE A 179 4.98 21.65 2.33
CA ILE A 179 4.42 20.36 1.91
C ILE A 179 2.99 20.60 1.45
N LYS A 180 2.63 20.07 0.30
CA LYS A 180 1.27 20.09 -0.25
C LYS A 180 0.76 18.67 -0.42
N SER A 181 -0.43 18.38 0.10
CA SER A 181 -1.15 17.14 -0.18
C SER A 181 -1.82 17.22 -1.56
N VAL A 182 -1.79 16.11 -2.31
CA VAL A 182 -2.35 16.02 -3.67
C VAL A 182 -3.69 15.26 -3.69
N PHE A 183 -4.00 14.52 -2.63
CA PHE A 183 -5.27 13.80 -2.50
C PHE A 183 -6.46 14.72 -2.23
N ASP A 184 -7.67 14.19 -2.47
CA ASP A 184 -8.96 14.88 -2.34
C ASP A 184 -9.15 15.53 -0.97
N ARG A 185 -9.80 16.70 -0.94
CA ARG A 185 -10.09 17.51 0.27
C ARG A 185 -10.84 16.76 1.37
N ARG A 186 -11.63 15.75 1.01
CA ARG A 186 -12.39 14.91 1.94
C ARG A 186 -11.50 13.89 2.67
N LEU A 187 -10.32 13.62 2.13
CA LEU A 187 -9.35 12.70 2.72
C LEU A 187 -8.34 13.46 3.59
N PHE A 188 -7.64 12.72 4.45
CA PHE A 188 -6.59 13.27 5.28
C PHE A 188 -5.48 12.24 5.49
N GLY A 189 -4.23 12.71 5.50
CA GLY A 189 -3.08 11.92 5.90
C GLY A 189 -3.04 11.74 7.41
N LYS A 190 -2.78 10.52 7.87
CA LYS A 190 -2.51 10.15 9.26
C LYS A 190 -1.02 9.93 9.46
N LYS A 191 -0.57 10.12 10.71
CA LYS A 191 0.81 9.84 11.15
C LYS A 191 1.87 10.43 10.20
N VAL A 192 1.62 11.65 9.71
CA VAL A 192 2.53 12.30 8.77
C VAL A 192 3.73 12.82 9.53
N VAL A 193 4.93 12.36 9.17
CA VAL A 193 6.19 12.78 9.77
C VAL A 193 7.15 13.15 8.66
N ILE A 194 7.69 14.37 8.72
CA ILE A 194 8.69 14.88 7.79
C ILE A 194 10.02 15.02 8.54
N LYS A 195 11.06 14.36 8.04
CA LYS A 195 12.44 14.46 8.51
C LYS A 195 13.20 15.40 7.59
N ILE A 196 13.60 16.56 8.11
CA ILE A 196 14.42 17.53 7.40
C ILE A 196 15.84 17.41 7.93
N PRO A 197 16.79 16.87 7.15
CA PRO A 197 18.16 16.69 7.62
C PRO A 197 18.85 18.03 7.84
N LEU A 198 19.72 18.06 8.84
CA LEU A 198 20.56 19.21 9.17
C LEU A 198 22.03 18.77 9.20
N PRO A 199 22.99 19.70 9.05
CA PRO A 199 24.40 19.36 9.20
C PRO A 199 24.71 18.99 10.66
N SER A 200 25.77 18.21 10.88
CA SER A 200 26.17 17.72 12.20
C SER A 200 26.55 18.83 13.19
N ASN A 201 26.93 20.01 12.69
CA ASN A 201 27.26 21.18 13.50
C ASN A 201 26.04 22.06 13.85
N ALA A 202 24.81 21.60 13.58
CA ALA A 202 23.60 22.30 13.99
C ALA A 202 23.45 22.28 15.53
N ALA A 203 23.43 23.46 16.14
CA ALA A 203 23.41 23.64 17.59
C ALA A 203 22.00 23.91 18.11
N LYS A 204 21.38 24.99 17.61
CA LYS A 204 20.10 25.50 18.11
C LYS A 204 19.17 25.81 16.95
N CYS A 205 17.91 25.39 17.06
CA CYS A 205 16.91 25.60 16.01
C CYS A 205 15.73 26.41 16.56
N LYS A 206 15.39 27.52 15.91
CA LYS A 206 14.15 28.26 16.13
C LYS A 206 13.17 27.87 15.04
N ILE A 207 12.15 27.09 15.40
CA ILE A 207 11.25 26.45 14.43
C ILE A 207 9.83 27.02 14.56
N ARG A 208 9.21 27.35 13.41
CA ARG A 208 7.81 27.74 13.28
C ARG A 208 7.12 26.84 12.27
N VAL A 209 5.95 26.33 12.63
CA VAL A 209 5.15 25.45 11.76
C VAL A 209 3.72 25.96 11.67
N SER A 210 3.08 25.80 10.51
CA SER A 210 1.67 26.15 10.34
C SER A 210 0.71 25.15 10.97
N ILE A 211 1.14 23.89 11.13
CA ILE A 211 0.34 22.81 11.74
C ILE A 211 1.26 21.79 12.41
N GLY A 212 0.75 21.06 13.39
CA GLY A 212 1.47 19.97 14.03
C GLY A 212 2.57 20.47 14.96
N ARG A 213 3.63 19.68 15.12
CA ARG A 213 4.73 19.97 16.04
C ARG A 213 6.05 19.61 15.39
N ALA A 214 7.03 20.51 15.45
CA ALA A 214 8.38 20.23 14.98
C ALA A 214 9.37 20.36 16.13
N LYS A 215 10.36 19.46 16.16
CA LYS A 215 11.47 19.49 17.12
C LYS A 215 12.77 19.14 16.42
N TYR A 216 13.84 19.82 16.79
CA TYR A 216 15.20 19.42 16.41
C TYR A 216 15.60 18.19 17.24
N LYS A 217 16.16 17.19 16.56
CA LYS A 217 16.61 15.92 17.13
C LYS A 217 18.00 15.58 16.56
N PRO A 218 19.09 15.97 17.24
CA PRO A 218 20.46 15.66 16.81
C PRO A 218 20.68 14.16 16.60
N GLU A 219 20.07 13.33 17.45
CA GLU A 219 20.16 11.86 17.40
C GLU A 219 19.53 11.26 16.13
N LYS A 220 18.60 11.99 15.50
CA LYS A 220 18.00 11.63 14.20
C LYS A 220 18.59 12.46 13.04
N GLY A 221 19.62 13.27 13.29
CA GLY A 221 20.31 14.07 12.27
C GLY A 221 19.45 15.18 11.64
N GLY A 222 18.44 15.72 12.34
CA GLY A 222 17.60 16.76 11.75
C GLY A 222 16.38 17.22 12.53
N ILE A 223 15.54 18.00 11.86
CA ILE A 223 14.24 18.45 12.37
C ILE A 223 13.19 17.41 12.03
N ILE A 224 12.44 16.98 13.04
CA ILE A 224 11.30 16.06 12.90
C ILE A 224 10.02 16.87 13.05
N TRP A 225 9.25 16.95 11.97
CA TRP A 225 7.95 17.62 11.92
C TRP A 225 6.83 16.59 11.86
N SER A 226 6.03 16.50 12.92
CA SER A 226 4.95 15.53 13.08
C SER A 226 3.57 16.18 13.01
N ILE A 227 2.69 15.64 12.17
CA ILE A 227 1.34 16.10 11.93
C ILE A 227 0.39 14.90 12.07
N LYS A 228 -0.50 14.96 13.06
CA LYS A 228 -1.43 13.85 13.33
C LYS A 228 -2.44 13.65 12.19
N ARG A 229 -2.94 14.76 11.65
CA ARG A 229 -3.96 14.82 10.60
C ARG A 229 -3.58 15.92 9.59
N PHE A 230 -3.20 15.53 8.38
CA PHE A 230 -2.85 16.44 7.29
C PHE A 230 -4.02 16.52 6.30
N PRO A 231 -4.73 17.65 6.17
CA PRO A 231 -5.88 17.79 5.27
C PRO A 231 -5.52 17.61 3.78
N GLY A 232 -6.45 17.08 2.99
CA GLY A 232 -6.26 16.92 1.55
C GLY A 232 -6.32 18.23 0.78
N SER A 233 -5.55 18.30 -0.31
CA SER A 233 -5.40 19.49 -1.17
C SER A 233 -4.96 20.78 -0.47
N GLU A 234 -4.34 20.68 0.71
CA GLU A 234 -3.84 21.80 1.50
C GLU A 234 -2.30 21.89 1.47
N ARG A 235 -1.79 23.08 1.77
CA ARG A 235 -0.37 23.38 1.87
C ARG A 235 -0.05 23.85 3.28
N HIS A 236 1.01 23.28 3.84
CA HIS A 236 1.53 23.67 5.14
C HIS A 236 3.02 23.92 5.08
N ASN A 237 3.51 24.84 5.90
CA ASN A 237 4.88 25.32 5.85
C ASN A 237 5.59 25.13 7.20
N LEU A 238 6.89 24.86 7.12
CA LEU A 238 7.84 24.89 8.21
C LEU A 238 8.94 25.89 7.87
N ASN A 239 9.18 26.83 8.77
CA ASN A 239 10.28 27.78 8.71
C ASN A 239 11.16 27.54 9.94
N ALA A 240 12.46 27.35 9.73
CA ALA A 240 13.42 27.18 10.81
C ALA A 240 14.67 28.02 10.56
N GLU A 241 15.16 28.62 11.63
CA GLU A 241 16.46 29.28 11.69
C GLU A 241 17.37 28.40 12.55
N VAL A 242 18.44 27.90 11.94
CA VAL A 242 19.36 26.93 12.54
C VAL A 242 20.69 27.61 12.78
N GLN A 243 21.11 27.71 14.03
CA GLN A 243 22.44 28.20 14.41
C GLN A 243 23.44 27.05 14.31
N LEU A 244 24.57 27.32 13.67
CA LEU A 244 25.68 26.39 13.52
C LEU A 244 26.78 26.69 14.54
N THR A 245 27.40 25.66 15.10
CA THR A 245 28.67 25.81 15.81
C THR A 245 29.81 26.00 14.81
N GLN A 246 30.74 26.90 15.14
CA GLN A 246 31.99 27.03 14.40
C GLN A 246 32.91 25.87 14.78
N LEU A 247 32.90 24.80 13.98
CA LEU A 247 33.90 23.75 14.07
C LEU A 247 35.08 24.12 13.17
N THR A 248 36.29 23.91 13.67
CA THR A 248 37.58 24.16 12.99
C THR A 248 37.77 23.33 11.71
N ASP A 249 37.00 22.25 11.53
CA ASP A 249 37.09 21.34 10.39
C ASP A 249 36.07 21.65 9.28
N SER A 250 36.27 22.80 8.63
CA SER A 250 35.42 23.34 7.56
C SER A 250 35.61 22.70 6.18
N ARG A 251 36.34 21.58 6.07
CA ARG A 251 36.73 21.02 4.75
C ARG A 251 35.68 20.11 4.11
N LYS A 252 34.76 19.51 4.89
CA LYS A 252 33.75 18.59 4.33
C LYS A 252 32.46 19.33 4.03
N LYS A 253 32.21 19.58 2.73
CA LYS A 253 30.95 20.14 2.24
C LYS A 253 29.79 19.25 2.70
N TRP A 254 28.75 19.84 3.28
CA TRP A 254 27.57 19.09 3.71
C TRP A 254 26.83 18.54 2.49
N ASP A 255 26.68 17.21 2.41
CA ASP A 255 26.11 16.49 1.27
C ASP A 255 24.57 16.60 1.13
N ARG A 256 23.94 17.45 1.96
CA ARG A 256 22.49 17.76 1.92
C ARG A 256 21.60 16.53 1.63
N PRO A 257 21.46 15.61 2.60
CA PRO A 257 20.61 14.44 2.42
C PRO A 257 19.17 14.82 2.06
N PRO A 258 18.40 13.95 1.39
CA PRO A 258 17.02 14.26 1.02
C PRO A 258 16.11 14.42 2.25
N ILE A 259 15.05 15.21 2.11
CA ILE A 259 13.92 15.24 3.05
C ILE A 259 13.16 13.94 2.92
N ALA A 260 12.96 13.24 4.03
CA ALA A 260 12.19 12.00 4.07
C ALA A 260 10.79 12.23 4.67
N LEU A 261 9.78 11.53 4.13
CA LEU A 261 8.40 11.60 4.60
C LEU A 261 7.90 10.19 4.94
N ALA A 262 7.25 10.06 6.09
CA ALA A 262 6.46 8.91 6.46
C ALA A 262 4.99 9.33 6.63
N PHE A 263 4.04 8.51 6.16
CA PHE A 263 2.63 8.84 6.21
C PHE A 263 1.74 7.61 5.98
N GLU A 264 0.45 7.76 6.30
CA GLU A 264 -0.62 6.83 5.94
C GLU A 264 -1.82 7.62 5.42
N VAL A 265 -2.31 7.33 4.21
CA VAL A 265 -3.52 7.93 3.64
C VAL A 265 -4.59 6.86 3.49
N PRO A 266 -5.60 6.83 4.37
CA PRO A 266 -6.73 5.92 4.25
C PRO A 266 -7.66 6.34 3.11
N MET A 267 -8.38 5.36 2.57
CA MET A 267 -9.30 5.48 1.43
C MET A 267 -8.65 6.06 0.17
N TYR A 268 -7.36 5.79 -0.04
CA TYR A 268 -6.56 6.29 -1.15
C TYR A 268 -5.60 5.22 -1.70
N THR A 269 -5.44 5.19 -3.02
CA THR A 269 -4.40 4.43 -3.74
C THR A 269 -3.53 5.38 -4.56
N ALA A 270 -2.21 5.29 -4.37
CA ALA A 270 -1.23 6.06 -5.13
C ALA A 270 -1.09 5.54 -6.56
N SER A 271 -1.31 4.23 -6.76
CA SER A 271 -1.29 3.61 -8.09
C SER A 271 -2.55 3.88 -8.93
N GLY A 272 -3.65 4.31 -8.30
CA GLY A 272 -4.96 4.38 -8.93
C GLY A 272 -5.68 3.02 -9.07
N LEU A 273 -5.16 1.96 -8.45
CA LEU A 273 -5.84 0.67 -8.37
C LEU A 273 -7.19 0.82 -7.66
N HIS A 274 -8.21 0.18 -8.23
CA HIS A 274 -9.55 0.18 -7.69
C HIS A 274 -10.25 -1.16 -7.94
N VAL A 275 -10.99 -1.63 -6.93
CA VAL A 275 -11.82 -2.82 -7.03
C VAL A 275 -13.08 -2.50 -7.82
N ARG A 276 -13.29 -3.21 -8.93
CA ARG A 276 -14.50 -3.08 -9.74
C ARG A 276 -15.65 -3.91 -9.21
N PHE A 277 -15.37 -5.15 -8.83
CA PHE A 277 -16.37 -6.06 -8.27
C PHE A 277 -15.74 -7.20 -7.48
N LEU A 278 -16.51 -7.73 -6.52
CA LEU A 278 -16.32 -9.05 -5.93
C LEU A 278 -17.64 -9.82 -6.04
N ARG A 279 -17.66 -10.88 -6.84
CA ARG A 279 -18.78 -11.83 -6.92
C ARG A 279 -18.47 -13.02 -6.03
N VAL A 280 -19.46 -13.45 -5.26
CA VAL A 280 -19.39 -14.62 -4.37
C VAL A 280 -20.57 -15.49 -4.74
N VAL A 281 -20.32 -16.75 -5.09
CA VAL A 281 -21.34 -17.71 -5.51
C VAL A 281 -21.17 -18.99 -4.71
N GLU A 282 -22.17 -19.34 -3.92
CA GLU A 282 -22.26 -20.65 -3.24
C GLU A 282 -23.51 -21.38 -3.77
N LYS A 283 -23.29 -22.43 -4.56
CA LYS A 283 -24.36 -23.14 -5.27
C LYS A 283 -25.30 -23.89 -4.33
N LYS A 284 -24.81 -24.37 -3.18
CA LYS A 284 -25.59 -25.23 -2.28
C LYS A 284 -26.46 -24.44 -1.30
N MET A 285 -26.09 -23.20 -0.98
CA MET A 285 -26.70 -22.44 0.12
C MET A 285 -27.33 -21.11 -0.32
N ASP A 286 -27.11 -20.67 -1.56
CA ASP A 286 -27.70 -19.47 -2.20
C ASP A 286 -27.79 -18.22 -1.29
N TYR A 287 -26.76 -17.96 -0.49
CA TYR A 287 -26.72 -16.77 0.36
C TYR A 287 -26.13 -15.56 -0.36
N ARG A 288 -26.46 -14.36 0.13
CA ARG A 288 -25.81 -13.11 -0.29
C ARG A 288 -24.76 -12.69 0.73
N ALA A 289 -23.52 -12.51 0.28
CA ALA A 289 -22.43 -12.02 1.11
C ALA A 289 -22.33 -10.49 1.10
N THR A 290 -22.19 -9.89 2.29
CA THR A 290 -21.85 -8.47 2.47
C THR A 290 -20.36 -8.27 2.16
N LYS A 291 -20.01 -7.17 1.48
CA LYS A 291 -18.64 -6.92 1.00
C LYS A 291 -18.20 -5.54 1.47
N TRP A 292 -17.03 -5.49 2.10
CA TRP A 292 -16.40 -4.27 2.57
C TRP A 292 -15.06 -4.10 1.86
N VAL A 293 -14.74 -2.87 1.49
CA VAL A 293 -13.44 -2.56 0.89
C VAL A 293 -12.87 -1.30 1.53
N ARG A 294 -11.58 -1.34 1.86
CA ARG A 294 -10.80 -0.16 2.23
C ARG A 294 -9.48 -0.14 1.48
N TYR A 295 -9.00 1.07 1.27
CA TYR A 295 -7.76 1.36 0.57
C TYR A 295 -6.83 2.09 1.53
N VAL A 296 -5.54 1.78 1.53
CA VAL A 296 -4.54 2.47 2.35
C VAL A 296 -3.27 2.59 1.55
N SER A 297 -2.78 3.82 1.36
CA SER A 297 -1.42 4.06 0.87
C SER A 297 -0.54 4.57 1.99
N ARG A 298 0.66 4.04 2.12
CA ARG A 298 1.61 4.44 3.17
C ARG A 298 3.03 4.50 2.65
N ALA A 299 3.86 5.27 3.35
CA ALA A 299 5.30 5.27 3.19
C ALA A 299 5.94 5.35 4.58
N GLY A 300 7.08 4.69 4.75
CA GLY A 300 7.91 4.72 5.96
C GLY A 300 9.21 5.49 5.72
N PHE A 301 10.05 5.52 6.76
CA PHE A 301 11.42 6.02 6.62
C PHE A 301 12.33 4.90 6.09
N PRO A 302 13.13 5.15 5.04
CA PRO A 302 14.04 4.14 4.48
C PRO A 302 14.97 3.51 5.52
N GLU A 303 15.49 4.34 6.44
CA GLU A 303 16.44 3.96 7.50
C GLU A 303 15.82 3.07 8.61
N GLU A 304 14.51 3.15 8.85
CA GLU A 304 13.83 2.37 9.90
C GLU A 304 13.30 1.03 9.36
N SER A 305 13.39 0.81 8.04
CA SER A 305 12.91 -0.41 7.38
C SER A 305 13.90 -1.57 7.52
N LYS A 306 13.63 -2.52 8.42
CA LYS A 306 14.38 -3.79 8.50
C LYS A 306 14.16 -4.67 7.26
N ASN A 307 13.06 -4.44 6.53
CA ASN A 307 12.73 -5.09 5.27
C ASN A 307 12.62 -4.03 4.16
N LYS A 308 13.28 -4.26 3.01
CA LYS A 308 13.23 -3.42 1.78
C LYS A 308 11.81 -3.19 1.21
N THR A 309 10.77 -3.66 1.88
CA THR A 309 9.37 -3.60 1.48
C THR A 309 8.60 -2.42 2.10
N GLU A 310 9.12 -1.76 3.13
CA GLU A 310 8.51 -0.54 3.65
C GLU A 310 8.89 0.62 2.73
N GLY A 311 7.90 1.16 2.01
CA GLY A 311 8.17 2.13 0.96
C GLY A 311 8.91 3.37 1.48
N GLY A 312 9.86 3.90 0.72
CA GLY A 312 10.60 5.11 1.06
C GLY A 312 10.11 6.33 0.27
N PHE A 313 9.77 7.42 0.94
CA PHE A 313 9.38 8.67 0.26
C PHE A 313 10.38 9.78 0.55
N GLU A 314 11.21 10.09 -0.44
CA GLU A 314 12.35 11.01 -0.32
C GLU A 314 12.30 12.13 -1.36
N ILE A 315 12.75 13.31 -0.96
CA ILE A 315 12.81 14.49 -1.81
C ILE A 315 14.17 15.15 -1.66
N ARG A 316 14.95 15.16 -2.74
CA ARG A 316 16.26 15.84 -2.78
C ARG A 316 16.08 17.33 -2.56
N ILE A 317 17.05 17.93 -1.88
CA ILE A 317 17.13 19.37 -1.57
C ILE A 317 18.28 20.02 -2.32
#